data_AF-A0A6P7L8H4-F1
#
_entry.id   AF-A0A6P7L8H4-F1
#
_cell.length_a   1.000
_cell.length_b   1.000
_cell.length_c   1.000
_cell.angle_alpha   90.00
_cell.angle_beta   90.00
_cell.angle_gamma   90.00
#
_symmetry.space_group_name_H-M   'P 1'
#
loop_
_entity.id
_entity.type
_entity.pdbx_description
1 polymer ?
#
loop_
_entity_poly.entity_id
_entity_poly.type
_entity_poly.pdbx_seq_one_letter_code
_entity_poly.pdbx_strand_id
1 'polypeptide(L)'
;MVEWTEQERSIITGIFANLSYEEIGPKALVRCLIVYPWTQRYFSSFGNLYNAEAIRGNPNVAAHGIKVLHGLDRAVKNMDNIKATYAELSVLHSEKLHVDPDNFRVSSAGLQQMHSAHLKADRLVSRRLTFPLFLHQLLADCLTIEIAAKLGTAFTADTQAAFQKFLAVVVSALGRQYH
;
A
#
# COMPACT_ATOMS: atom_id res chain seq x y z
N MET A 1 -14.67 8.03 14.55
CA MET A 1 -14.15 8.59 13.28
C MET A 1 -12.67 8.86 13.51
N VAL A 2 -11.82 8.93 12.48
CA VAL A 2 -10.45 9.44 12.68
C VAL A 2 -10.54 10.96 12.57
N GLU A 3 -10.05 11.67 13.57
CA GLU A 3 -9.97 13.13 13.54
C GLU A 3 -8.66 13.56 12.86
N TRP A 4 -8.74 14.53 11.96
CA TRP A 4 -7.58 15.09 11.26
C TRP A 4 -7.35 16.54 11.66
N THR A 5 -6.14 16.86 12.09
CA THR A 5 -5.75 18.26 12.33
C THR A 5 -5.61 19.02 11.02
N GLU A 6 -5.70 20.35 11.06
CA GLU A 6 -5.45 21.19 9.88
C GLU A 6 -4.04 20.98 9.30
N GLN A 7 -3.04 20.80 10.18
CA GLN A 7 -1.67 20.50 9.77
C GLN A 7 -1.58 19.16 9.03
N GLU A 8 -2.20 18.09 9.54
CA GLU A 8 -2.21 16.79 8.86
C GLU A 8 -2.88 16.88 7.48
N ARG A 9 -4.01 17.59 7.37
CA ARG A 9 -4.69 17.82 6.09
C ARG A 9 -3.79 18.58 5.11
N SER A 10 -3.15 19.65 5.57
CA SER A 10 -2.24 20.46 4.75
C SER A 10 -1.04 19.63 4.26
N ILE A 11 -0.47 18.80 5.12
CA ILE A 11 0.64 17.91 4.75
C ILE A 11 0.18 16.90 3.70
N ILE A 12 -0.91 16.18 3.96
CA ILE A 12 -1.40 15.13 3.06
C ILE A 12 -1.77 15.72 1.70
N THR A 13 -2.57 16.78 1.67
CA THR A 13 -2.93 17.46 0.41
C THR A 13 -1.71 18.02 -0.31
N GLY A 14 -0.75 18.59 0.41
CA GLY A 14 0.50 19.10 -0.14
C GLY A 14 1.37 18.00 -0.76
N ILE A 15 1.44 16.81 -0.17
CA ILE A 15 2.12 15.66 -0.76
C ILE A 15 1.46 15.32 -2.10
N PHE A 16 0.15 15.05 -2.12
CA PHE A 16 -0.54 14.60 -3.32
C PHE A 16 -0.60 15.66 -4.43
N ALA A 17 -0.60 16.95 -4.09
CA ALA A 17 -0.54 18.04 -5.07
C ALA A 17 0.81 18.12 -5.83
N ASN A 18 1.89 17.57 -5.27
CA ASN A 18 3.25 17.67 -5.83
C ASN A 18 3.81 16.31 -6.30
N LEU A 19 3.04 15.22 -6.20
CA LEU A 19 3.48 13.90 -6.64
C LEU A 19 3.31 13.75 -8.15
N SER A 20 4.33 13.16 -8.79
CA SER A 20 4.21 12.61 -10.15
C SER A 20 3.66 11.19 -10.06
N TYR A 21 2.46 10.96 -10.59
CA TYR A 21 1.76 9.69 -10.39
C TYR A 21 2.35 8.61 -11.30
N GLU A 22 2.76 9.02 -12.49
CA GLU A 22 3.47 8.23 -13.50
C GLU A 22 4.86 7.80 -13.02
N GLU A 23 5.46 8.52 -12.07
CA GLU A 23 6.72 8.13 -11.46
C GLU A 23 6.50 7.25 -10.23
N ILE A 24 5.73 7.75 -9.25
CA ILE A 24 5.68 7.18 -7.91
C ILE A 24 4.81 5.92 -7.85
N GLY A 25 3.69 5.91 -8.56
CA GLY A 25 2.77 4.78 -8.58
C GLY A 25 3.44 3.51 -9.10
N PRO A 26 4.02 3.54 -10.32
CA PRO A 26 4.77 2.41 -10.87
C PRO A 26 5.93 1.97 -9.98
N LYS A 27 6.76 2.90 -9.47
CA LYS A 27 7.90 2.55 -8.61
C LYS A 27 7.47 1.82 -7.34
N ALA A 28 6.39 2.27 -6.69
CA ALA A 28 5.90 1.64 -5.48
C ALA A 28 5.37 0.22 -5.72
N LEU A 29 4.61 0.01 -6.82
CA LEU A 29 4.11 -1.32 -7.15
C LEU A 29 5.23 -2.26 -7.61
N VAL A 30 6.17 -1.77 -8.41
CA VAL A 30 7.40 -2.51 -8.80
C VAL A 30 8.17 -2.95 -7.56
N ARG A 31 8.40 -2.05 -6.60
CA ARG A 31 9.07 -2.38 -5.33
C ARG A 31 8.31 -3.47 -4.59
N CYS A 32 7.00 -3.36 -4.49
CA CYS A 32 6.17 -4.36 -3.81
C CYS A 32 6.33 -5.75 -4.45
N LEU A 33 6.25 -5.84 -5.78
CA LEU A 33 6.35 -7.10 -6.51
C LEU A 33 7.75 -7.72 -6.50
N ILE A 34 8.81 -6.91 -6.39
CA ILE A 34 10.20 -7.39 -6.33
C ILE A 34 10.61 -7.77 -4.90
N VAL A 35 10.32 -6.90 -3.92
CA VAL A 35 10.71 -7.11 -2.50
C VAL A 35 9.84 -8.17 -1.85
N TYR A 36 8.60 -8.31 -2.29
CA TYR A 36 7.65 -9.31 -1.79
C TYR A 36 7.13 -10.19 -2.94
N PRO A 37 7.96 -11.09 -3.52
CA PRO A 37 7.60 -11.85 -4.73
C PRO A 37 6.30 -12.65 -4.61
N TRP A 38 5.94 -13.09 -3.40
CA TRP A 38 4.69 -13.80 -3.14
C TRP A 38 3.44 -12.98 -3.52
N THR A 39 3.54 -11.65 -3.59
CA THR A 39 2.42 -10.76 -3.96
C THR A 39 2.06 -10.86 -5.45
N GLN A 40 2.99 -11.33 -6.30
CA GLN A 40 2.81 -11.44 -7.75
C GLN A 40 1.62 -12.34 -8.14
N ARG A 41 1.25 -13.31 -7.29
CA ARG A 41 0.10 -14.20 -7.53
C ARG A 41 -1.23 -13.48 -7.74
N TYR A 42 -1.40 -12.29 -7.16
CA TYR A 42 -2.62 -11.48 -7.32
C TYR A 42 -2.65 -10.71 -8.64
N PHE A 43 -1.54 -10.71 -9.38
CA PHE A 43 -1.34 -9.98 -10.61
C PHE A 43 -1.01 -10.92 -11.77
N SER A 44 -1.49 -12.18 -11.73
CA SER A 44 -1.27 -13.18 -12.79
C SER A 44 -1.70 -12.70 -14.19
N SER A 45 -2.73 -11.84 -14.25
CA SER A 45 -3.19 -11.22 -15.50
C SER A 45 -2.24 -10.16 -16.09
N PHE A 46 -1.18 -9.76 -15.38
CA PHE A 46 -0.26 -8.71 -15.84
C PHE A 46 0.80 -9.24 -16.81
N GLY A 47 0.84 -10.56 -17.05
CA GLY A 47 1.80 -11.19 -17.94
C GLY A 47 3.10 -11.55 -17.22
N ASN A 48 4.24 -11.31 -17.86
CA ASN A 48 5.54 -11.71 -17.33
C ASN A 48 5.95 -10.87 -16.11
N LEU A 49 6.06 -11.52 -14.94
CA LEU A 49 6.56 -10.97 -13.68
C LEU A 49 7.74 -11.78 -13.11
N TYR A 50 8.38 -12.62 -13.93
CA TYR A 50 9.36 -13.62 -13.46
C TYR A 50 10.62 -13.02 -12.81
N ASN A 51 11.07 -11.85 -13.25
CA ASN A 51 12.27 -11.21 -12.73
C ASN A 51 12.12 -9.69 -12.63
N ALA A 52 13.08 -9.03 -11.98
CA ALA A 52 13.04 -7.60 -11.71
C ALA A 52 12.99 -6.72 -12.98
N GLU A 53 13.64 -7.14 -14.07
CA GLU A 53 13.61 -6.41 -15.34
C GLU A 53 12.23 -6.49 -16.00
N ALA A 54 11.66 -7.71 -16.06
CA ALA A 54 10.31 -7.93 -16.57
C ALA A 54 9.28 -7.12 -15.77
N ILE A 55 9.37 -7.10 -14.44
CA ILE A 55 8.47 -6.33 -13.58
C ILE A 55 8.61 -4.82 -13.84
N ARG A 56 9.85 -4.30 -13.92
CA ARG A 56 10.11 -2.87 -14.17
C ARG A 56 9.61 -2.40 -15.54
N GLY A 57 9.74 -3.24 -16.56
CA GLY A 57 9.29 -2.95 -17.91
C GLY A 57 7.82 -3.25 -18.19
N ASN A 58 7.07 -3.77 -17.20
CA ASN A 58 5.70 -4.24 -17.44
C ASN A 58 4.69 -3.07 -17.51
N PRO A 59 4.02 -2.84 -18.65
CA PRO A 59 3.09 -1.72 -18.80
C PRO A 59 1.83 -1.86 -17.94
N ASN A 60 1.39 -3.08 -17.61
CA ASN A 60 0.26 -3.31 -16.73
C ASN A 60 0.60 -2.98 -15.27
N VAL A 61 1.82 -3.28 -14.84
CA VAL A 61 2.33 -2.86 -13.52
C VAL A 61 2.36 -1.34 -13.45
N ALA A 62 2.91 -0.66 -14.45
CA ALA A 62 2.92 0.80 -14.50
C ALA A 62 1.50 1.39 -14.46
N ALA A 63 0.62 0.93 -15.33
CA ALA A 63 -0.77 1.41 -15.39
C ALA A 63 -1.52 1.17 -14.07
N HIS A 64 -1.31 0.03 -13.41
CA HIS A 64 -1.96 -0.25 -12.14
C HIS A 64 -1.39 0.58 -10.99
N GLY A 65 -0.08 0.82 -10.95
CA GLY A 65 0.54 1.72 -9.98
C GLY A 65 -0.05 3.13 -10.02
N ILE A 66 -0.30 3.65 -11.22
CA ILE A 66 -0.99 4.95 -11.41
C ILE A 66 -2.43 4.88 -10.88
N LYS A 67 -3.17 3.82 -11.22
CA LYS A 67 -4.54 3.60 -10.72
C LYS A 67 -4.62 3.55 -9.19
N VAL A 68 -3.60 2.99 -8.53
CA VAL A 68 -3.52 2.98 -7.06
C VAL A 68 -3.45 4.40 -6.50
N LEU A 69 -2.61 5.28 -7.07
CA LEU A 69 -2.50 6.67 -6.62
C LEU A 69 -3.78 7.48 -6.87
N HIS A 70 -4.43 7.30 -8.02
CA HIS A 70 -5.78 7.86 -8.23
C HIS A 70 -6.84 7.26 -7.30
N GLY A 71 -6.64 6.02 -6.87
CA GLY A 71 -7.39 5.44 -5.77
C GLY A 71 -7.26 6.32 -4.52
N LEU A 72 -6.03 6.63 -4.11
CA LEU A 72 -5.72 7.46 -2.94
C LEU A 72 -6.25 8.90 -3.03
N ASP A 73 -6.33 9.50 -4.22
CA ASP A 73 -6.97 10.82 -4.41
C ASP A 73 -8.38 10.86 -3.83
N ARG A 74 -9.13 9.77 -3.96
CA ARG A 74 -10.49 9.69 -3.41
C ARG A 74 -10.48 9.79 -1.89
N ALA A 75 -9.50 9.18 -1.21
CA ALA A 75 -9.34 9.34 0.23
C ALA A 75 -8.89 10.75 0.61
N VAL A 76 -7.97 11.37 -0.15
CA VAL A 76 -7.53 12.77 0.10
C VAL A 76 -8.71 13.74 -0.02
N LYS A 77 -9.60 13.53 -0.99
CA LYS A 77 -10.82 14.35 -1.18
C LYS A 77 -11.91 14.09 -0.14
N ASN A 78 -11.83 12.97 0.59
CA ASN A 78 -12.86 12.52 1.53
C ASN A 78 -12.26 12.09 2.87
N MET A 79 -11.29 12.86 3.40
CA MET A 79 -10.49 12.45 4.57
C MET A 79 -11.33 12.07 5.80
N ASP A 80 -12.44 12.75 6.03
CA ASP A 80 -13.34 12.47 7.16
C ASP A 80 -14.20 11.23 6.93
N ASN A 81 -14.39 10.82 5.68
CA ASN A 81 -15.31 9.75 5.29
C ASN A 81 -14.63 8.63 4.47
N ILE A 82 -13.33 8.41 4.64
CA ILE A 82 -12.56 7.41 3.87
C ILE A 82 -13.21 6.02 3.94
N LYS A 83 -13.69 5.61 5.12
CA LYS A 83 -14.32 4.30 5.34
C LYS A 83 -15.56 4.08 4.47
N ALA A 84 -16.45 5.07 4.36
CA ALA A 84 -17.63 4.93 3.53
C ALA A 84 -17.26 5.08 2.04
N THR A 85 -16.36 6.01 1.72
CA THR A 85 -15.86 6.24 0.36
C THR A 85 -15.29 4.97 -0.26
N TYR A 86 -14.64 4.12 0.53
CA TYR A 86 -13.98 2.91 0.06
C TYR A 86 -14.82 1.63 0.25
N ALA A 87 -16.10 1.74 0.63
CA ALA A 87 -16.93 0.57 0.91
C ALA A 87 -17.02 -0.38 -0.29
N GLU A 88 -17.35 0.13 -1.49
CA GLU A 88 -17.42 -0.68 -2.72
C GLU A 88 -16.04 -1.21 -3.13
N LEU A 89 -15.00 -0.40 -2.95
CA LEU A 89 -13.64 -0.82 -3.28
C LEU A 89 -13.13 -1.92 -2.34
N SER A 90 -13.57 -1.91 -1.08
CA SER A 90 -13.28 -2.98 -0.12
C SER A 90 -13.95 -4.29 -0.55
N VAL A 91 -15.21 -4.25 -1.00
CA VAL A 91 -15.92 -5.42 -1.56
C VAL A 91 -15.17 -5.96 -2.79
N LEU A 92 -14.80 -5.09 -3.72
CA LEU A 92 -14.07 -5.50 -4.91
C LEU A 92 -12.74 -6.18 -4.57
N HIS A 93 -11.98 -5.64 -3.61
CA HIS A 93 -10.75 -6.27 -3.16
C HIS A 93 -11.03 -7.60 -2.47
N SER A 94 -12.08 -7.71 -1.64
CA SER A 94 -12.41 -8.96 -0.96
C SER A 94 -12.86 -10.07 -1.91
N GLU A 95 -13.68 -9.74 -2.89
CA GLU A 95 -14.15 -10.68 -3.91
C GLU A 95 -13.07 -11.05 -4.93
N LYS A 96 -12.09 -10.17 -5.19
CA LYS A 96 -11.06 -10.43 -6.19
C LYS A 96 -9.80 -11.06 -5.62
N LEU A 97 -9.42 -10.71 -4.39
CA LEU A 97 -8.19 -11.18 -3.75
C LEU A 97 -8.38 -12.49 -2.97
N HIS A 98 -9.40 -13.30 -3.28
CA HIS A 98 -9.70 -14.61 -2.66
C HIS A 98 -8.42 -15.28 -2.12
N VAL A 99 -8.25 -15.25 -0.80
CA VAL A 99 -7.06 -15.80 -0.17
C VAL A 99 -7.34 -17.25 0.19
N ASP A 100 -6.62 -18.14 -0.48
CA ASP A 100 -6.51 -19.54 -0.08
C ASP A 100 -5.82 -19.66 1.30
N PRO A 101 -6.44 -20.32 2.29
CA PRO A 101 -5.82 -20.62 3.58
C PRO A 101 -4.47 -21.35 3.47
N ASP A 102 -4.18 -22.11 2.42
CA ASP A 102 -2.89 -22.80 2.28
C ASP A 102 -1.70 -21.84 2.07
N ASN A 103 -1.97 -20.56 1.78
CA ASN A 103 -0.97 -19.50 1.73
C ASN A 103 -0.24 -19.26 3.07
N PHE A 104 -0.77 -19.77 4.20
CA PHE A 104 -0.18 -19.61 5.53
C PHE A 104 1.05 -20.50 5.78
N ARG A 105 1.28 -21.57 5.00
CA ARG A 105 2.45 -22.47 5.19
C ARG A 105 3.76 -21.92 4.62
N VAL A 106 3.70 -21.03 3.63
CA VAL A 106 4.90 -20.54 2.91
C VAL A 106 5.34 -19.14 3.41
N SER A 107 4.42 -18.35 3.99
CA SER A 107 4.74 -16.99 4.47
C SER A 107 5.62 -16.95 5.73
N SER A 108 5.59 -17.98 6.57
CA SER A 108 6.40 -18.03 7.80
C SER A 108 7.91 -18.14 7.53
N ALA A 109 8.32 -18.84 6.46
CA ALA A 109 9.74 -18.98 6.11
C ALA A 109 10.32 -17.70 5.46
N GLY A 110 9.53 -16.97 4.66
CA GLY A 110 9.97 -15.73 4.01
C GLY A 110 10.00 -14.51 4.94
N LEU A 111 9.16 -14.48 5.98
CA LEU A 111 9.10 -13.38 6.96
C LEU A 111 10.32 -13.33 7.90
N GLN A 112 11.02 -14.45 8.12
CA GLN A 112 12.24 -14.46 8.93
C GLN A 112 13.42 -13.75 8.26
N GLN A 113 13.45 -13.66 6.92
CA GLN A 113 14.60 -13.08 6.22
C GLN A 113 14.54 -11.55 6.06
N MET A 114 13.40 -10.90 6.39
CA MET A 114 13.25 -9.44 6.39
C MET A 114 13.24 -8.80 7.78
N HIS A 115 13.52 -9.57 8.84
CA HIS A 115 13.55 -9.04 10.21
C HIS A 115 14.69 -8.04 10.47
N SER A 116 15.61 -7.81 9.52
CA SER A 116 16.77 -6.94 9.68
C SER A 116 16.58 -5.48 9.27
N ALA A 117 15.43 -5.12 8.68
CA ALA A 117 15.14 -3.74 8.31
C ALA A 117 13.76 -3.32 8.83
N HIS A 118 13.78 -2.58 9.94
CA HIS A 118 12.67 -1.81 10.52
C HIS A 118 11.78 -2.56 11.53
N LEU A 119 11.96 -2.17 12.79
CA LEU A 119 11.16 -2.50 13.99
C LEU A 119 9.67 -2.14 13.81
N LYS A 120 8.91 -2.95 13.07
CA LYS A 120 7.42 -2.92 13.06
C LYS A 120 6.77 -4.31 12.96
N ALA A 121 7.55 -5.37 12.69
CA ALA A 121 7.04 -6.73 12.52
C ALA A 121 6.32 -7.28 13.77
N ASP A 122 6.73 -6.85 14.97
CA ASP A 122 6.16 -7.35 16.23
C ASP A 122 4.70 -6.94 16.48
N ARG A 123 4.21 -5.85 15.87
CA ARG A 123 2.79 -5.47 15.97
C ARG A 123 1.89 -6.16 14.94
N LEU A 124 2.46 -6.69 13.86
CA LEU A 124 1.72 -7.33 12.77
C LEU A 124 1.40 -8.81 13.07
N VAL A 125 2.19 -9.46 13.92
CA VAL A 125 1.93 -10.84 14.37
C VAL A 125 0.81 -10.90 15.42
N SER A 126 0.63 -9.83 16.20
CA SER A 126 -0.32 -9.80 17.34
C SER A 126 -1.76 -9.43 16.95
N ARG A 127 -1.97 -8.75 15.81
CA ARG A 127 -3.32 -8.50 15.28
C ARG A 127 -3.56 -9.51 14.17
N ARG A 128 -4.66 -10.27 14.24
CA ARG A 128 -5.17 -11.12 13.14
C ARG A 128 -5.52 -10.26 11.92
N LEU A 129 -4.52 -9.66 11.28
CA LEU A 129 -4.69 -9.08 9.96
C LEU A 129 -4.93 -10.27 9.05
N THR A 130 -6.13 -10.34 8.47
CA THR A 130 -6.39 -11.29 7.41
C THR A 130 -5.36 -11.04 6.33
N PHE A 131 -4.83 -12.10 5.72
CA PHE A 131 -3.77 -12.05 4.70
C PHE A 131 -3.94 -10.98 3.57
N PRO A 132 -5.15 -10.65 3.08
CA PRO A 132 -5.33 -9.57 2.11
C PRO A 132 -4.99 -8.19 2.67
N LEU A 133 -5.18 -7.98 3.97
CA LEU A 133 -4.84 -6.74 4.66
C LEU A 133 -3.31 -6.53 4.69
N PHE A 134 -2.55 -7.62 4.68
CA PHE A 134 -1.09 -7.59 4.60
C PHE A 134 -0.61 -7.04 3.25
N LEU A 135 -1.24 -7.39 2.12
CA LEU A 135 -0.88 -6.82 0.80
C LEU A 135 -1.02 -5.29 0.78
N HIS A 136 -2.14 -4.78 1.28
CA HIS A 136 -2.39 -3.33 1.35
C HIS A 136 -1.35 -2.62 2.22
N GLN A 137 -0.96 -3.23 3.34
CA GLN A 137 0.08 -2.68 4.22
C GLN A 137 1.46 -2.65 3.54
N LEU A 138 1.85 -3.72 2.85
CA LEU A 138 3.14 -3.76 2.15
C LEU A 138 3.22 -2.71 1.04
N LEU A 139 2.13 -2.51 0.28
CA LEU A 139 2.08 -1.46 -0.73
C LEU A 139 2.14 -0.06 -0.11
N ALA A 140 1.49 0.15 1.04
CA ALA A 140 1.57 1.40 1.80
C ALA A 140 3.00 1.70 2.30
N ASP A 141 3.72 0.68 2.76
CA ASP A 141 5.13 0.81 3.16
C ASP A 141 6.02 1.11 1.95
N CYS A 142 5.81 0.45 0.81
CA CYS A 142 6.52 0.73 -0.44
C CYS A 142 6.27 2.17 -0.93
N LEU A 143 5.02 2.64 -0.89
CA LEU A 143 4.66 4.02 -1.22
C LEU A 143 5.36 5.03 -0.30
N THR A 144 5.43 4.73 1.00
CA THR A 144 6.12 5.60 1.96
C THR A 144 7.61 5.74 1.61
N ILE A 145 8.26 4.64 1.22
CA ILE A 145 9.68 4.67 0.80
C ILE A 145 9.87 5.52 -0.46
N GLU A 146 9.03 5.35 -1.48
CA GLU A 146 9.15 6.13 -2.72
C GLU A 146 8.90 7.63 -2.48
N ILE A 147 7.90 7.97 -1.66
CA ILE A 147 7.59 9.36 -1.31
C ILE A 147 8.71 9.97 -0.47
N ALA A 148 9.25 9.24 0.50
CA ALA A 148 10.40 9.68 1.28
C ALA A 148 11.62 9.95 0.40
N ALA A 149 11.92 9.04 -0.53
CA ALA A 149 13.00 9.20 -1.48
C ALA A 149 12.80 10.43 -2.40
N LYS A 150 11.55 10.69 -2.82
CA LYS A 150 11.22 11.85 -3.67
C LYS A 150 11.30 13.18 -2.93
N LEU A 151 10.86 13.22 -1.67
CA LEU A 151 10.83 14.45 -0.86
C LEU A 151 12.17 14.75 -0.18
N GLY A 152 13.04 13.74 0.00
CA GLY A 152 14.33 13.92 0.64
C GLY A 152 14.19 14.50 2.05
N THR A 153 14.90 15.60 2.34
CA THR A 153 14.85 16.27 3.65
C THR A 153 13.49 16.89 3.98
N ALA A 154 12.61 17.09 2.98
CA ALA A 154 11.25 17.54 3.22
C ALA A 154 10.35 16.44 3.82
N PHE A 155 10.77 15.17 3.79
CA PHE A 155 10.08 14.09 4.49
C PHE A 155 10.42 14.08 5.98
N THR A 156 9.97 15.13 6.67
CA THR A 156 10.17 15.32 8.11
C THR A 156 9.41 14.28 8.93
N ALA A 157 9.70 14.20 10.24
CA ALA A 157 8.98 13.32 11.16
C ALA A 157 7.46 13.58 11.15
N ASP A 158 7.04 14.85 11.12
CA ASP A 158 5.63 15.23 11.02
C ASP A 158 5.00 14.80 9.69
N THR A 159 5.75 14.96 8.59
CA THR A 159 5.33 14.52 7.26
C THR A 159 5.12 13.01 7.23
N GLN A 160 6.08 12.25 7.77
CA GLN A 160 6.00 10.80 7.89
C GLN A 160 4.83 10.37 8.78
N ALA A 161 4.63 11.02 9.92
CA ALA A 161 3.56 10.70 10.87
C ALA A 161 2.18 10.90 10.25
N ALA A 162 1.94 12.06 9.61
CA ALA A 162 0.68 12.37 8.95
C ALA A 162 0.42 11.39 7.78
N PHE A 163 1.43 11.12 6.96
CA PHE A 163 1.29 10.22 5.81
C PHE A 163 1.05 8.75 6.23
N GLN A 164 1.75 8.28 7.26
CA GLN A 164 1.53 6.94 7.81
C GLN A 164 0.16 6.80 8.46
N LYS A 165 -0.34 7.84 9.16
CA LYS A 165 -1.71 7.87 9.67
C LYS A 165 -2.72 7.78 8.53
N PHE A 166 -2.54 8.57 7.46
CA PHE A 166 -3.35 8.51 6.25
C PHE A 166 -3.44 7.11 5.66
N LEU A 167 -2.29 6.49 5.41
CA LEU A 167 -2.23 5.14 4.85
C LEU A 167 -2.84 4.10 5.79
N ALA A 168 -2.64 4.20 7.11
CA ALA A 168 -3.26 3.29 8.07
C ALA A 168 -4.80 3.36 8.04
N VAL A 169 -5.38 4.56 7.88
CA VAL A 169 -6.84 4.71 7.72
C VAL A 169 -7.33 4.12 6.41
N VAL A 170 -6.59 4.33 5.31
CA VAL A 170 -6.88 3.73 4.00
C VAL A 170 -6.84 2.20 4.06
N VAL A 171 -5.76 1.62 4.60
CA VAL A 171 -5.61 0.16 4.75
C VAL A 171 -6.74 -0.40 5.61
N SER A 172 -7.08 0.26 6.72
CA SER A 172 -8.21 -0.14 7.56
C SER A 172 -9.55 -0.07 6.82
N ALA A 173 -9.77 0.92 5.95
CA ALA A 173 -10.99 1.05 5.17
C ALA A 173 -11.13 -0.05 4.11
N LEU A 174 -10.04 -0.38 3.41
CA LEU A 174 -10.01 -1.47 2.41
C LEU A 174 -10.16 -2.85 3.06
N GLY A 175 -9.73 -2.98 4.31
CA GLY A 175 -9.86 -4.20 5.10
C GLY A 175 -11.25 -4.55 5.59
N ARG A 176 -12.22 -3.64 5.46
CA ARG A 176 -13.49 -3.74 6.17
C ARG A 176 -14.29 -5.01 5.84
N GLN A 177 -14.30 -5.42 4.57
CA GLN A 177 -15.10 -6.56 4.10
C GLN A 177 -14.43 -7.92 4.28
N TYR A 178 -13.24 -7.96 4.90
CA TYR A 178 -12.53 -9.20 5.20
C TYR A 178 -12.80 -9.73 6.62
N HIS A 179 -13.71 -9.10 7.36
CA HIS A 179 -14.13 -9.42 8.73
C HIS A 179 -15.65 -9.43 8.81
#